data_AF-A0A925L5W4-F1
#
_entry.id   AF-A0A925L5W4-F1
#
_cell.length_a   1.000
_cell.length_b   1.000
_cell.length_c   1.000
_cell.angle_alpha   90.00
_cell.angle_beta   90.00
_cell.angle_gamma   90.00
#
_symmetry.space_group_name_H-M   'P 1'
#
loop_
_entity.id
_entity.type
_entity.pdbx_description
1 polymer ?
#
loop_
_entity_poly.entity_id
_entity_poly.type
_entity_poly.pdbx_seq_one_letter_code
_entity_poly.pdbx_strand_id
1 'polypeptide(L)' 'MSVDYKTTVFLPKTDFPMKAGLPELEPRLLQRWAEIGLFDRIRAAAK' A
#
# COMPACT_ATOMS: atom_id res chain seq x y z
N MET A 1 -19.62 -36.84 -4.23
CA MET A 1 -19.61 -35.39 -3.97
C MET A 1 -18.31 -35.08 -3.26
N SER A 2 -17.42 -34.28 -3.86
CA SER A 2 -16.18 -33.86 -3.20
C SER A 2 -16.51 -32.80 -2.14
N VAL A 3 -16.05 -33.00 -0.92
CA VAL A 3 -16.20 -32.02 0.17
C VAL A 3 -15.29 -30.82 -0.12
N ASP A 4 -15.86 -29.60 -0.10
CA ASP A 4 -15.09 -28.36 -0.25
C ASP A 4 -14.58 -27.89 1.11
N TYR A 5 -13.26 -28.01 1.33
CA TYR A 5 -12.56 -27.58 2.55
C TYR A 5 -12.03 -26.15 2.47
N LYS A 6 -12.22 -25.44 1.35
CA LYS A 6 -11.69 -24.08 1.18
C LYS A 6 -12.30 -23.08 2.18
N THR A 7 -13.50 -23.35 2.66
CA THR A 7 -14.22 -22.54 3.66
C THR A 7 -13.77 -22.80 5.09
N THR A 8 -13.03 -23.89 5.35
CA THR A 8 -12.55 -24.25 6.70
C THR A 8 -11.21 -23.62 7.04
N VAL A 9 -10.59 -22.87 6.11
CA VAL A 9 -9.30 -22.21 6.30
C VAL A 9 -9.44 -20.68 6.30
N PHE A 10 -8.79 -20.02 7.26
CA PHE A 10 -8.76 -18.56 7.36
C PHE A 10 -7.65 -17.98 6.48
N LEU A 11 -7.93 -17.79 5.20
CA LEU A 11 -6.98 -17.18 4.28
C LEU A 11 -6.94 -15.65 4.46
N PRO A 12 -5.75 -15.03 4.44
CA PRO A 12 -5.63 -13.58 4.48
C PRO A 12 -6.27 -12.97 3.23
N LYS A 13 -7.07 -11.92 3.44
CA LYS A 13 -7.66 -11.11 2.39
C LYS A 13 -7.02 -9.73 2.46
N THR A 14 -6.55 -9.23 1.33
CA THR A 14 -5.95 -7.91 1.22
C THR A 14 -6.37 -7.26 -0.07
N ASP A 15 -6.68 -5.97 0.00
CA ASP A 15 -6.89 -5.13 -1.18
C ASP A 15 -5.55 -4.71 -1.81
N PHE A 16 -4.44 -5.05 -1.15
CA PHE A 16 -3.10 -4.75 -1.66
C PHE A 16 -2.82 -5.55 -2.94
N PRO A 17 -2.55 -4.88 -4.07
CA PRO A 17 -2.33 -5.57 -5.33
C PRO A 17 -1.00 -6.33 -5.28
N MET A 18 -0.98 -7.55 -5.84
CA MET A 18 0.27 -8.31 -5.97
C MET A 18 1.26 -7.66 -6.94
N LYS A 19 0.79 -6.84 -7.90
CA LYS A 19 1.62 -6.06 -8.81
C LYS A 19 1.69 -4.62 -8.34
N ALA A 20 2.90 -4.06 -8.33
CA ALA A 20 3.14 -2.74 -7.79
C ALA A 20 2.61 -1.58 -8.66
N GLY A 21 2.53 -1.73 -9.99
CA GLY A 21 2.03 -0.63 -10.85
C GLY A 21 2.84 0.67 -10.72
N LEU A 22 4.16 0.56 -10.52
CA LEU A 22 5.04 1.68 -10.18
C LEU A 22 4.94 2.91 -11.10
N PRO A 23 4.87 2.77 -12.45
CA PRO A 23 4.82 3.93 -13.34
C PRO A 23 3.66 4.90 -13.07
N GLU A 24 2.54 4.40 -12.53
CA GLU A 24 1.36 5.22 -12.21
C GLU A 24 1.33 5.66 -10.74
N LEU A 25 1.75 4.79 -9.82
CA LEU A 25 1.70 5.08 -8.39
C LEU A 25 2.79 6.05 -7.93
N GLU A 26 4.00 5.95 -8.47
CA GLU A 26 5.13 6.79 -8.03
C GLU A 26 4.88 8.29 -8.22
N PRO A 27 4.41 8.77 -9.40
CA PRO A 27 4.10 10.19 -9.58
C PRO A 27 3.03 10.70 -8.60
N ARG A 28 1.99 9.88 -8.35
CA ARG A 28 0.91 10.22 -7.42
C ARG A 28 1.39 10.31 -5.98
N LEU A 29 2.26 9.39 -5.55
CA LEU A 29 2.83 9.38 -4.21
C LEU A 29 3.74 10.58 -3.98
N LEU A 30 4.60 10.90 -4.96
CA LEU A 30 5.48 12.07 -4.92
C LEU A 30 4.67 13.38 -4.81
N GLN A 31 3.62 13.52 -5.62
CA GLN A 31 2.74 14.70 -5.55
C GLN A 31 2.11 14.83 -4.16
N ARG A 32 1.57 13.75 -3.60
CA ARG A 32 0.99 13.76 -2.26
C ARG A 32 2.01 14.18 -1.19
N TRP A 33 3.25 13.68 -1.27
CA TRP A 33 4.30 14.05 -0.31
C TRP A 33 4.69 15.52 -0.40
N ALA A 34 4.72 16.07 -1.61
CA ALA A 34 4.95 17.49 -1.84
C ALA A 34 3.80 18.33 -1.26
N GLU A 35 2.54 17.95 -1.53
CA GLU A 35 1.35 18.66 -1.03
C GLU A 35 1.29 18.75 0.50
N ILE A 36 1.67 17.68 1.20
CA ILE A 36 1.66 17.67 2.67
C ILE A 36 2.94 18.27 3.28
N GLY A 37 3.93 18.65 2.47
CA GLY A 37 5.23 19.14 2.94
C GLY A 37 5.99 18.10 3.76
N LEU A 38 5.94 16.82 3.34
CA LEU A 38 6.46 15.71 4.15
C LEU A 38 7.95 15.87 4.47
N PHE A 39 8.75 16.31 3.50
CA PHE A 39 10.19 16.48 3.65
C PHE A 39 10.53 17.49 4.75
N ASP A 40 9.83 18.62 4.80
CA ASP A 40 10.07 19.66 5.81
C ASP A 40 9.72 19.17 7.21
N ARG A 41 8.61 18.42 7.33
CA ARG A 41 8.22 17.79 8.61
C ARG A 41 9.28 16.81 9.11
N ILE A 42 9.85 16.00 8.21
CA ILE A 42 10.93 15.06 8.56
C ILE A 42 12.19 15.83 9.00
N ARG A 43 12.56 16.91 8.29
CA ARG A 43 13.71 17.76 8.66
C ARG A 43 13.52 18.45 10.01
N ALA A 44 12.31 18.91 10.31
CA ALA A 44 12.00 19.51 11.60
C ALA A 44 12.08 18.50 12.74
N ALA A 45 11.63 17.26 12.54
CA ALA A 45 11.66 16.20 13.56
C ALA A 45 13.06 15.61 13.80
N ALA A 46 13.96 15.72 12.81
CA ALA A 46 15.35 15.23 12.92
C ALA A 46 16.28 16.20 13.68
N LYS A 47 15.78 17.36 14.09
CA LYS A 47 16.50 18.38 14.86
C LYS A 47 16.21 18.23 16.34
#